data_AF-A0A098VU32-F1
#
_entry.id   AF-A0A098VU32-F1
#
_cell.length_a   1.000
_cell.length_b   1.000
_cell.length_c   1.000
_cell.angle_alpha   90.00
_cell.angle_beta   90.00
_cell.angle_gamma   90.00
#
_symmetry.space_group_name_H-M   'P 1'
#
loop_
_entity.id
_entity.type
_entity.pdbx_description
1 polymer ?
#
loop_
_entity_poly.entity_id
_entity_poly.type
_entity_poly.pdbx_seq_one_letter_code
_entity_poly.pdbx_strand_id
1 'polypeptide(L)'
;MGPSDHVFDAPSIPKNPWKKLLYLRQEEYPDNYVDHSFLEKLQKNVNVRRYSYIPLIIYPCHLIIHANIILLFVGLFIFLYSEMIKNNLLLLFFNHGAALAGFIFWSLLDVASVSPAFTNICSPSFWCHINLVHSFNCFKRSFLFFFILLGLSPILKTLTKDTSCDTIWAVSTILFLINLGFHDHSFASIDRKSESMIALNAGIFASALLASRLKSNDQVFGLVSSAVLLFALIPRLLRMVRVCYYF
;
A
#
# COMPACT_ATOMS: atom_id res chain seq x y z
N MET A 1 -7.31 88.83 -41.01
CA MET A 1 -6.91 88.35 -39.66
C MET A 1 -7.44 86.93 -39.55
N GLY A 2 -6.57 85.95 -39.28
CA GLY A 2 -6.72 84.54 -39.68
C GLY A 2 -8.01 83.84 -39.21
N PRO A 3 -8.51 82.85 -39.97
CA PRO A 3 -9.76 82.18 -39.64
C PRO A 3 -9.58 81.27 -38.42
N SER A 4 -10.47 81.43 -37.43
CA SER A 4 -10.65 80.49 -36.34
C SER A 4 -11.54 79.35 -36.84
N ASP A 5 -10.93 78.21 -37.18
CA ASP A 5 -11.65 77.00 -37.57
C ASP A 5 -12.37 76.43 -36.35
N HIS A 6 -13.60 76.87 -36.14
CA HIS A 6 -14.55 76.21 -35.26
C HIS A 6 -14.95 74.88 -35.91
N VAL A 7 -14.20 73.82 -35.62
CA VAL A 7 -14.60 72.45 -35.90
C VAL A 7 -15.85 72.18 -35.07
N PHE A 8 -17.00 72.08 -35.74
CA PHE A 8 -18.21 71.56 -35.13
C PHE A 8 -17.97 70.10 -34.76
N ASP A 9 -17.85 69.80 -33.46
CA ASP A 9 -17.88 68.42 -32.98
C ASP A 9 -19.26 67.84 -33.34
N ALA A 10 -19.28 66.91 -34.29
CA ALA A 10 -20.48 66.17 -34.65
C ALA A 10 -21.01 65.42 -33.41
N PRO A 11 -22.35 65.29 -33.24
CA PRO A 11 -22.91 64.57 -32.10
C PRO A 11 -22.37 63.14 -32.07
N SER A 12 -21.73 62.76 -30.96
CA SER A 12 -21.18 61.42 -30.79
C SER A 12 -22.30 60.39 -30.83
N ILE A 13 -22.32 59.56 -31.87
CA ILE A 13 -23.22 58.40 -31.96
C ILE A 13 -22.97 57.51 -30.72
N PRO A 14 -24.02 57.08 -30.00
CA PRO A 14 -23.84 56.19 -28.86
C PRO A 14 -23.17 54.89 -29.32
N LYS A 15 -21.95 54.65 -28.85
CA LYS A 15 -21.18 53.44 -29.16
C LYS A 15 -21.85 52.22 -28.56
N ASN A 16 -21.86 51.12 -29.30
CA ASN A 16 -22.34 49.86 -28.75
C ASN A 16 -21.33 49.35 -27.71
N PRO A 17 -21.78 48.80 -26.57
CA PRO A 17 -20.86 48.27 -25.58
C PRO A 17 -20.05 47.11 -26.16
N TRP A 18 -18.74 47.12 -25.88
CA TRP A 18 -17.81 46.07 -26.31
C TRP A 18 -18.26 44.68 -25.85
N LYS A 19 -18.12 43.67 -26.72
CA LYS A 19 -18.49 42.28 -26.43
C LYS A 19 -17.28 41.34 -26.48
N LYS A 20 -17.14 40.47 -25.47
CA LYS A 20 -16.09 39.44 -25.41
C LYS A 20 -16.44 38.23 -26.28
N LEU A 21 -16.40 38.40 -27.60
CA LEU A 21 -16.67 37.36 -28.60
C LEU A 21 -15.49 37.31 -29.58
N LEU A 22 -14.83 36.15 -29.69
CA LEU A 22 -13.54 36.00 -30.40
C LEU A 22 -13.61 36.38 -31.89
N TYR A 23 -14.74 36.17 -32.55
CA TYR A 23 -14.88 36.34 -34.00
C TYR A 23 -15.91 37.42 -34.40
N LEU A 24 -16.37 38.23 -33.44
CA LEU A 24 -17.30 39.33 -33.75
C LEU A 24 -16.48 40.57 -34.18
N ARG A 25 -16.64 40.99 -35.44
CA ARG A 25 -16.05 42.25 -35.93
C ARG A 25 -16.73 43.44 -35.25
N GLN A 26 -15.95 44.28 -34.58
CA GLN A 26 -16.40 45.46 -33.83
C GLN A 26 -15.61 46.68 -34.34
N GLU A 27 -16.12 47.34 -35.38
CA GLU A 27 -15.43 48.42 -36.10
C GLU A 27 -15.21 49.69 -35.23
N GLU A 28 -15.96 49.82 -34.13
CA GLU A 28 -15.94 50.97 -33.22
C GLU A 28 -14.75 50.95 -32.22
N TYR A 29 -13.99 49.85 -32.17
CA TYR A 29 -12.90 49.62 -31.22
C TYR A 29 -11.61 49.24 -31.97
N PRO A 30 -10.44 49.82 -31.61
CA PRO A 30 -9.16 49.44 -32.21
C PRO A 30 -8.78 48.00 -31.84
N ASP A 31 -7.96 47.34 -32.67
CA ASP A 31 -7.53 45.95 -32.46
C ASP A 31 -6.87 45.70 -31.09
N ASN A 32 -6.22 46.72 -30.52
CA ASN A 32 -5.56 46.66 -29.21
C ASN A 32 -6.46 47.10 -28.04
N TYR A 33 -7.77 47.23 -28.25
CA TYR A 33 -8.70 47.63 -27.20
C TYR A 33 -8.87 46.54 -26.15
N VAL A 34 -8.69 46.91 -24.88
CA VAL A 34 -8.98 46.07 -23.72
C VAL A 34 -10.10 46.74 -22.93
N ASP A 35 -11.19 46.01 -22.74
CA ASP A 35 -12.34 46.49 -21.99
C ASP A 35 -12.00 46.72 -20.51
N HIS A 36 -12.58 47.75 -19.90
CA HIS A 36 -12.30 48.11 -18.49
C HIS A 36 -12.72 47.00 -17.51
N SER A 37 -13.73 46.19 -17.84
CA SER A 37 -14.17 45.04 -17.03
C SER A 37 -13.29 43.79 -17.20
N PHE A 38 -12.24 43.84 -18.04
CA PHE A 38 -11.39 42.70 -18.32
C PHE A 38 -10.76 42.10 -17.06
N LEU A 39 -10.17 42.97 -16.23
CA LEU A 39 -9.52 42.57 -14.98
C LEU A 39 -10.54 42.19 -13.90
N GLU A 40 -11.76 42.74 -13.95
CA GLU A 40 -12.85 42.36 -13.05
C GLU A 40 -13.26 40.90 -13.26
N LYS A 41 -13.14 40.40 -14.50
CA LYS A 41 -13.43 39.01 -14.87
C LYS A 41 -12.25 38.07 -14.67
N LEU A 42 -11.14 38.54 -14.07
CA LEU A 42 -9.97 37.72 -13.80
C LEU A 42 -10.26 36.75 -12.66
N GLN A 43 -10.63 35.52 -13.01
CA GLN A 43 -10.78 34.46 -12.03
C GLN A 43 -9.41 33.87 -11.69
N LYS A 44 -8.91 34.14 -10.48
CA LYS A 44 -7.73 33.46 -9.93
C LYS A 44 -8.16 32.23 -9.14
N ASN A 45 -7.39 31.14 -9.23
CA ASN A 45 -7.52 29.98 -8.34
C ASN A 45 -8.86 29.19 -8.40
N VAL A 46 -9.56 29.21 -9.53
CA VAL A 46 -10.86 28.54 -9.72
C VAL A 46 -10.84 27.05 -9.34
N ASN A 47 -9.72 26.37 -9.57
CA ASN A 47 -9.56 24.93 -9.31
C ASN A 47 -8.53 24.61 -8.23
N VAL A 48 -8.24 25.54 -7.30
CA VAL A 48 -7.27 25.26 -6.23
C VAL A 48 -7.85 24.25 -5.24
N ARG A 49 -7.43 22.99 -5.38
CA ARG A 49 -7.70 21.93 -4.41
C ARG A 49 -6.77 22.11 -3.22
N ARG A 50 -7.34 22.26 -2.01
CA ARG A 50 -6.57 22.24 -0.77
C ARG A 50 -6.37 20.79 -0.36
N TYR A 51 -5.15 20.30 -0.50
CA TYR A 51 -4.78 18.99 0.02
C TYR A 51 -4.47 19.12 1.51
N SER A 52 -5.00 18.21 2.32
CA SER A 52 -4.56 18.04 3.69
C SER A 52 -3.17 17.41 3.70
N TYR A 53 -2.25 17.97 4.48
CA TYR A 53 -0.85 17.53 4.53
C TYR A 53 -0.69 16.13 5.14
N ILE A 54 -1.45 15.84 6.20
CA ILE A 54 -1.32 14.60 6.96
C ILE A 54 -1.61 13.36 6.10
N PRO A 55 -2.72 13.26 5.35
CA PRO A 55 -2.96 12.10 4.51
C PRO A 55 -1.94 11.99 3.37
N LEU A 56 -1.48 13.13 2.83
CA LEU A 56 -0.48 13.16 1.76
C LEU A 56 0.84 12.46 2.15
N ILE A 57 1.23 12.52 3.43
CA ILE A 57 2.41 11.79 3.94
C ILE A 57 2.07 10.33 4.26
N ILE A 58 0.90 10.09 4.83
CA ILE A 58 0.51 8.75 5.31
C ILE A 58 0.25 7.78 4.15
N TYR A 59 -0.28 8.26 3.01
CA TYR A 59 -0.53 7.43 1.83
C TYR A 59 0.73 6.75 1.26
N PRO A 60 1.80 7.47 0.89
CA PRO A 60 3.00 6.84 0.36
C PRO A 60 3.75 6.02 1.41
N CYS A 61 3.61 6.33 2.70
CA CYS A 61 4.26 5.58 3.79
C CYS A 61 3.91 4.08 3.73
N HIS A 62 2.66 3.73 3.45
CA HIS A 62 2.23 2.34 3.37
C HIS A 62 2.82 1.60 2.18
N LEU A 63 2.83 2.25 1.01
CA LEU A 63 3.51 1.72 -0.17
C LEU A 63 4.99 1.46 0.12
N ILE A 64 5.64 2.42 0.78
CA ILE A 64 7.06 2.31 1.18
C ILE A 64 7.25 1.15 2.16
N ILE A 65 6.39 0.98 3.17
CA ILE A 65 6.47 -0.15 4.10
C ILE A 65 6.38 -1.49 3.35
N HIS A 66 5.42 -1.64 2.42
CA HIS A 66 5.29 -2.85 1.62
C HIS A 66 6.49 -3.10 0.70
N ALA A 67 7.00 -2.05 0.05
CA ALA A 67 8.21 -2.15 -0.76
C ALA A 67 9.41 -2.59 0.10
N ASN A 68 9.56 -2.06 1.33
CA ASN A 68 10.61 -2.47 2.25
C ASN A 68 10.47 -3.92 2.69
N ILE A 69 9.25 -4.43 2.89
CA ILE A 69 9.02 -5.85 3.19
C ILE A 69 9.52 -6.74 2.05
N ILE A 70 9.21 -6.39 0.80
CA ILE A 70 9.70 -7.11 -0.39
C ILE A 70 11.23 -7.06 -0.45
N LEU A 71 11.83 -5.88 -0.26
CA LEU A 71 13.28 -5.70 -0.29
C LEU A 71 13.98 -6.49 0.83
N LEU A 72 13.40 -6.51 2.02
CA LEU A 72 13.91 -7.30 3.15
C LEU A 72 13.87 -8.80 2.82
N PHE A 73 12.77 -9.28 2.24
CA PHE A 73 12.66 -10.67 1.80
C PHE A 73 13.69 -11.03 0.73
N VAL A 74 13.85 -10.18 -0.30
CA VAL A 74 14.83 -10.39 -1.37
C VAL A 74 16.26 -10.34 -0.81
N GLY A 75 16.55 -9.41 0.10
CA GLY A 75 17.83 -9.34 0.80
C GLY A 75 18.13 -10.62 1.57
N LEU A 76 17.14 -11.12 2.34
CA LEU A 76 17.26 -12.40 3.04
C LEU A 76 17.56 -13.56 2.09
N PHE A 77 16.87 -13.63 0.95
CA PHE A 77 17.14 -14.62 -0.09
C PHE A 77 18.58 -14.49 -0.62
N ILE A 78 19.05 -13.28 -0.93
CA ILE A 78 20.42 -13.06 -1.43
C ILE A 78 21.46 -13.53 -0.41
N PHE A 79 21.26 -13.26 0.89
CA PHE A 79 22.16 -13.72 1.95
C PHE A 79 22.22 -15.25 2.06
N LEU A 80 21.07 -15.93 1.89
CA LEU A 80 21.00 -17.39 1.88
C LEU A 80 21.59 -17.99 0.61
N TYR A 81 21.30 -17.39 -0.55
CA TYR A 81 21.79 -17.82 -1.86
C TYR A 81 23.31 -17.67 -1.98
N SER A 82 23.88 -16.62 -1.37
CA SER A 82 25.33 -16.37 -1.32
C SER A 82 26.06 -17.21 -0.26
N GLU A 83 25.37 -18.13 0.43
CA GLU A 83 25.91 -18.99 1.49
C GLU A 83 26.60 -18.23 2.65
N MET A 84 26.25 -16.96 2.85
CA MET A 84 26.80 -16.15 3.95
C MET A 84 26.30 -16.65 5.32
N ILE A 85 25.08 -17.17 5.36
CA ILE A 85 24.49 -17.76 6.56
C ILE A 85 24.76 -19.27 6.55
N LYS A 86 25.83 -19.69 7.22
CA LYS A 86 26.19 -21.11 7.35
C LYS A 86 25.30 -21.86 8.35
N ASN A 87 24.78 -21.17 9.37
CA ASN A 87 23.96 -21.78 10.41
C ASN A 87 22.48 -21.40 10.24
N ASN A 88 21.69 -22.35 9.73
CA ASN A 88 20.26 -22.16 9.47
C ASN A 88 19.44 -22.04 10.78
N LEU A 89 19.98 -22.46 11.92
CA LEU A 89 19.28 -22.39 13.21
C LEU A 89 18.93 -20.95 13.60
N LEU A 90 19.80 -19.98 13.34
CA LEU A 90 19.54 -18.57 13.67
C LEU A 90 18.31 -18.05 12.94
N LEU A 91 18.21 -18.35 11.63
CA LEU A 91 17.06 -17.96 10.82
C LEU A 91 15.77 -18.58 11.37
N LEU A 92 15.81 -19.85 11.77
CA LEU A 92 14.67 -20.55 12.36
C LEU A 92 14.25 -19.91 13.69
N PHE A 93 15.19 -19.68 14.59
CA PHE A 93 14.91 -19.01 15.86
C PHE A 93 14.33 -17.61 15.67
N PHE A 94 14.87 -16.83 14.73
CA PHE A 94 14.37 -15.51 14.42
C PHE A 94 12.94 -15.55 13.86
N ASN A 95 12.66 -16.43 12.89
CA ASN A 95 11.33 -16.58 12.32
C ASN A 95 10.30 -17.02 13.37
N HIS A 96 10.61 -18.05 14.16
CA HIS A 96 9.70 -18.52 15.20
C HIS A 96 9.53 -17.52 16.34
N GLY A 97 10.60 -16.80 16.71
CA GLY A 97 10.55 -15.72 17.67
C GLY A 97 9.68 -14.56 17.20
N ALA A 98 9.82 -14.14 15.94
CA ALA A 98 8.98 -13.11 15.33
C ALA A 98 7.51 -13.54 15.24
N ALA A 99 7.24 -14.80 14.89
CA ALA A 99 5.89 -15.36 14.89
C ALA A 99 5.24 -15.33 16.28
N LEU A 100 5.99 -15.74 17.31
CA LEU A 100 5.55 -15.71 18.70
C LEU A 100 5.31 -14.28 19.19
N ALA A 101 6.24 -13.36 18.91
CA ALA A 101 6.09 -11.95 19.24
C ALA A 101 4.84 -11.34 18.57
N GLY A 102 4.61 -11.64 17.29
CA GLY A 102 3.41 -11.23 16.57
C GLY A 102 2.12 -11.80 17.17
N PHE A 103 2.13 -13.06 17.61
CA PHE A 103 1.00 -13.69 18.28
C PHE A 103 0.70 -13.04 19.65
N ILE A 104 1.74 -12.78 20.45
CA ILE A 104 1.60 -12.09 21.74
C ILE A 104 1.05 -10.67 21.50
N PHE A 105 1.62 -9.94 20.55
CA PHE A 105 1.17 -8.60 20.20
C PHE A 105 -0.29 -8.58 19.75
N TRP A 106 -0.69 -9.52 18.88
CA TRP A 106 -2.08 -9.67 18.46
C TRP A 106 -3.01 -9.97 19.65
N SER A 107 -2.61 -10.87 20.54
CA SER A 107 -3.41 -11.22 21.73
C SER A 107 -3.58 -10.02 22.69
N LEU A 108 -2.55 -9.17 22.83
CA LEU A 108 -2.64 -7.95 23.63
C LEU A 108 -3.59 -6.91 23.01
N LEU A 109 -3.55 -6.73 21.69
CA LEU A 109 -4.47 -5.85 20.98
C LEU A 109 -5.91 -6.34 21.06
N ASP A 110 -6.14 -7.65 20.95
CA ASP A 110 -7.47 -8.24 21.04
C ASP A 110 -8.10 -7.97 22.41
N VAL A 111 -7.36 -8.22 23.50
CA VAL A 111 -7.80 -7.90 24.87
C VAL A 111 -8.10 -6.40 25.04
N ALA A 112 -7.27 -5.52 24.47
CA ALA A 112 -7.47 -4.07 24.56
C ALA A 112 -8.72 -3.60 23.76
N SER A 113 -9.12 -4.36 22.74
CA SER A 113 -10.27 -4.01 21.88
C SER A 113 -11.63 -4.49 22.41
N VAL A 114 -11.64 -5.40 23.41
CA VAL A 114 -12.88 -5.88 24.03
C VAL A 114 -13.48 -4.79 24.91
N SER A 115 -14.72 -4.37 24.59
CA SER A 115 -15.44 -3.35 25.36
C SER A 115 -15.66 -3.80 26.82
N PRO A 116 -15.43 -2.91 27.82
CA PRO A 116 -15.66 -3.20 29.24
C PRO A 116 -17.13 -3.50 29.58
N ALA A 117 -18.07 -3.19 28.70
CA ALA A 117 -19.47 -3.57 28.87
C ALA A 117 -19.69 -5.09 28.72
N PHE A 118 -18.89 -5.76 27.88
CA PHE A 118 -19.04 -7.19 27.59
C PHE A 118 -18.33 -8.06 28.64
N THR A 119 -17.24 -7.56 29.25
CA THR A 119 -16.51 -8.27 30.31
C THR A 119 -17.34 -8.45 31.59
N ASN A 120 -18.31 -7.58 31.85
CA ASN A 120 -19.19 -7.66 33.02
C ASN A 120 -20.37 -8.64 32.87
N ILE A 121 -20.64 -9.13 31.65
CA ILE A 121 -21.81 -9.99 31.37
C ILE A 121 -21.49 -11.48 31.59
N CYS A 122 -20.24 -11.90 31.38
CA CYS A 122 -19.84 -13.30 31.49
C CYS A 122 -18.85 -13.53 32.64
N SER A 123 -18.95 -14.68 33.30
CA SER A 123 -18.07 -15.04 34.41
C SER A 123 -16.60 -15.13 33.96
N PRO A 124 -15.62 -14.88 34.86
CA PRO A 124 -14.19 -15.02 34.54
C PRO A 124 -13.80 -16.42 34.02
N SER A 125 -14.51 -17.46 34.47
CA SER A 125 -14.31 -18.85 34.04
C SER A 125 -14.74 -19.09 32.58
N PHE A 126 -15.78 -18.40 32.11
CA PHE A 126 -16.24 -18.48 30.72
C PHE A 126 -15.23 -17.85 29.76
N TRP A 127 -14.67 -16.68 30.12
CA TRP A 127 -13.61 -16.02 29.35
C TRP A 127 -12.32 -16.85 29.29
N CYS A 128 -11.93 -17.47 30.41
CA CYS A 128 -10.79 -18.38 30.45
C CYS A 128 -10.98 -19.57 29.51
N HIS A 129 -12.18 -20.15 29.48
CA HIS A 129 -12.50 -21.25 28.56
C HIS A 129 -12.40 -20.82 27.09
N ILE A 130 -12.97 -19.67 26.72
CA ILE A 130 -12.88 -19.16 25.34
C ILE A 130 -11.43 -18.90 24.93
N ASN A 131 -10.63 -18.24 25.78
CA ASN A 131 -9.22 -17.96 25.48
C ASN A 131 -8.39 -19.24 25.38
N LEU A 132 -8.65 -20.24 26.23
CA LEU A 132 -7.97 -21.54 26.19
C LEU A 132 -8.29 -22.28 24.88
N VAL A 133 -9.57 -22.37 24.52
CA VAL A 133 -10.02 -23.01 23.28
C VAL A 133 -9.48 -22.27 22.06
N HIS A 134 -9.47 -20.93 22.07
CA HIS A 134 -8.89 -20.13 21.00
C HIS A 134 -7.38 -20.37 20.86
N SER A 135 -6.65 -20.34 21.97
CA SER A 135 -5.20 -20.58 22.00
C SER A 135 -4.84 -22.00 21.54
N PHE A 136 -5.61 -23.02 21.94
CA PHE A 136 -5.45 -24.40 21.47
C PHE A 136 -5.68 -24.53 19.96
N ASN A 137 -6.71 -23.86 19.43
CA ASN A 137 -6.98 -23.84 17.99
C ASN A 137 -5.88 -23.13 17.20
N CYS A 138 -5.35 -22.01 17.71
CA CYS A 138 -4.20 -21.32 17.14
C CYS A 138 -2.95 -22.20 17.13
N PHE A 139 -2.67 -22.88 18.25
CA PHE A 139 -1.55 -23.81 18.36
C PHE A 139 -1.70 -24.96 17.36
N LYS A 140 -2.88 -25.59 17.28
CA LYS A 140 -3.16 -26.67 16.33
C LYS A 140 -2.93 -26.23 14.88
N ARG A 141 -3.39 -25.03 14.49
CA ARG A 141 -3.17 -24.48 13.15
C ARG A 141 -1.70 -24.18 12.86
N SER A 142 -1.00 -23.58 13.82
CA SER A 142 0.43 -23.27 13.70
C SER A 142 1.27 -24.55 13.57
N PHE A 143 0.95 -25.57 14.38
CA PHE A 143 1.55 -26.89 14.31
C PHE A 143 1.30 -27.54 12.93
N LEU A 144 0.04 -27.60 12.47
CA LEU A 144 -0.28 -28.12 11.15
C LEU A 144 0.48 -27.41 10.03
N PHE A 145 0.55 -26.07 10.09
CA PHE A 145 1.25 -25.27 9.11
C PHE A 145 2.77 -25.56 9.09
N PHE A 146 3.38 -25.69 10.27
CA PHE A 146 4.79 -26.05 10.42
C PHE A 146 5.13 -27.39 9.76
N PHE A 147 4.35 -28.44 10.04
CA PHE A 147 4.57 -29.77 9.45
C PHE A 147 4.33 -29.79 7.95
N ILE A 148 3.30 -29.08 7.47
CA ILE A 148 3.03 -28.95 6.03
C ILE A 148 4.20 -28.27 5.32
N LEU A 149 4.70 -27.15 5.85
CA LEU A 149 5.85 -26.46 5.27
C LEU A 149 7.12 -27.30 5.29
N LEU A 150 7.36 -28.04 6.38
CA LEU A 150 8.50 -28.97 6.46
C LEU A 150 8.40 -30.06 5.39
N GLY A 151 7.22 -30.67 5.21
CA GLY A 151 6.98 -31.69 4.19
C GLY A 151 7.07 -31.14 2.76
N LEU A 152 6.61 -29.89 2.54
CA LEU A 152 6.67 -29.23 1.23
C LEU A 152 8.06 -28.72 0.87
N SER A 153 8.96 -28.50 1.85
CA SER A 153 10.30 -27.95 1.61
C SER A 153 11.13 -28.72 0.57
N PRO A 154 11.27 -30.05 0.62
CA PRO A 154 11.96 -30.80 -0.43
C PRO A 154 11.28 -30.69 -1.80
N ILE A 155 9.94 -30.55 -1.83
CA ILE A 155 9.16 -30.42 -3.07
C ILE A 155 9.39 -29.03 -3.69
N LEU A 156 9.33 -27.97 -2.88
CA LEU A 156 9.59 -26.60 -3.32
C LEU A 156 11.02 -26.46 -3.83
N LYS A 157 11.99 -27.15 -3.21
CA LYS A 157 13.37 -27.21 -3.68
C LYS A 157 13.49 -27.79 -5.09
N THR A 158 12.76 -28.84 -5.40
CA THR A 158 12.87 -29.53 -6.70
C THR A 158 11.95 -28.93 -7.77
N LEU A 159 10.98 -28.09 -7.38
CA LEU A 159 9.90 -27.59 -8.22
C LEU A 159 10.35 -27.05 -9.59
N THR A 160 11.44 -26.28 -9.61
CA THR A 160 11.89 -25.59 -10.83
C THR A 160 13.27 -26.06 -11.26
N LYS A 161 13.76 -27.21 -10.78
CA LYS A 161 15.16 -27.65 -10.96
C LYS A 161 15.62 -27.60 -12.42
N ASP A 162 14.73 -27.93 -13.36
CA ASP A 162 15.01 -27.97 -14.79
C ASP A 162 14.80 -26.62 -15.51
N THR A 163 14.29 -25.61 -14.79
CA THR A 163 14.11 -24.24 -15.29
C THR A 163 15.39 -23.44 -15.12
N SER A 164 15.71 -22.62 -16.12
CA SER A 164 16.89 -21.74 -16.11
C SER A 164 16.80 -20.70 -14.98
N CYS A 165 17.96 -20.31 -14.43
CA CYS A 165 18.02 -19.32 -13.36
C CYS A 165 17.49 -17.95 -13.82
N ASP A 166 17.88 -17.49 -15.01
CA ASP A 166 17.49 -16.17 -15.54
C ASP A 166 15.97 -16.01 -15.63
N THR A 167 15.27 -17.07 -16.06
CA THR A 167 13.80 -17.10 -16.08
C THR A 167 13.22 -17.00 -14.67
N ILE A 168 13.80 -17.68 -13.69
CA ILE A 168 13.30 -17.63 -12.30
C ILE A 168 13.46 -16.22 -11.71
N TRP A 169 14.61 -15.59 -11.91
CA TRP A 169 14.82 -14.21 -11.48
C TRP A 169 13.81 -13.27 -12.16
N ALA A 170 13.63 -13.38 -13.47
CA ALA A 170 12.69 -12.54 -14.22
C ALA A 170 11.23 -12.72 -13.76
N VAL A 171 10.75 -13.98 -13.67
CA VAL A 171 9.36 -14.29 -13.27
C VAL A 171 9.11 -13.84 -11.84
N SER A 172 10.06 -14.07 -10.93
CA SER A 172 9.91 -13.63 -9.55
C SER A 172 9.90 -12.10 -9.42
N THR A 173 10.72 -11.38 -10.20
CA THR A 173 10.64 -9.91 -10.24
C THR A 173 9.26 -9.45 -10.71
N ILE A 174 8.72 -10.03 -11.77
CA ILE A 174 7.36 -9.70 -12.26
C ILE A 174 6.32 -9.99 -11.18
N LEU A 175 6.40 -11.13 -10.49
CA LEU A 175 5.48 -11.48 -9.41
C LEU A 175 5.60 -10.54 -8.20
N PHE A 176 6.79 -10.07 -7.85
CA PHE A 176 6.95 -9.04 -6.82
C PHE A 176 6.38 -7.68 -7.25
N LEU A 177 6.49 -7.32 -8.53
CA LEU A 177 5.84 -6.12 -9.07
C LEU A 177 4.31 -6.25 -9.02
N ILE A 178 3.76 -7.44 -9.34
CA ILE A 178 2.33 -7.75 -9.18
C ILE A 178 1.94 -7.65 -7.69
N ASN A 179 2.73 -8.25 -6.79
CA ASN A 179 2.48 -8.16 -5.35
C ASN A 179 2.41 -6.70 -4.89
N LEU A 180 3.39 -5.87 -5.28
CA LEU A 180 3.46 -4.46 -4.90
C LEU A 180 2.30 -3.64 -5.49
N GLY A 181 1.97 -3.86 -6.77
CA GLY A 181 0.96 -3.09 -7.51
C GLY A 181 -0.48 -3.44 -7.14
N PHE A 182 -0.77 -4.70 -6.83
CA PHE A 182 -2.10 -5.15 -6.40
C PHE A 182 -2.29 -5.14 -4.88
N HIS A 183 -1.26 -4.79 -4.11
CA HIS A 183 -1.40 -4.61 -2.67
C HIS A 183 -2.40 -3.48 -2.40
N ASP A 184 -3.38 -3.72 -1.53
CA ASP A 184 -4.41 -2.73 -1.24
C ASP A 184 -3.83 -1.62 -0.37
N HIS A 185 -3.54 -0.48 -1.01
CA HIS A 185 -3.07 0.74 -0.35
C HIS A 185 -4.23 1.69 0.01
N SER A 186 -5.49 1.26 -0.19
CA SER A 186 -6.66 2.10 0.04
C SER A 186 -6.78 2.49 1.52
N PHE A 187 -6.97 3.79 1.73
CA PHE A 187 -7.10 4.41 3.04
C PHE A 187 -8.53 4.88 3.33
N ALA A 188 -9.41 4.89 2.32
CA ALA A 188 -10.57 5.79 2.30
C ALA A 188 -11.94 5.09 2.25
N SER A 189 -11.99 3.77 2.06
CA SER A 189 -13.26 3.05 2.11
C SER A 189 -13.30 2.21 3.38
N ILE A 190 -14.28 2.51 4.24
CA ILE A 190 -14.75 1.68 5.37
C ILE A 190 -15.15 0.26 4.91
N ASP A 191 -15.13 -0.01 3.61
CA ASP A 191 -15.22 -1.36 3.07
C ASP A 191 -13.99 -2.17 3.46
N ARG A 192 -14.23 -3.23 4.24
CA ARG A 192 -13.29 -4.24 4.72
C ARG A 192 -12.77 -5.09 3.56
N LYS A 193 -12.22 -4.49 2.51
CA LYS A 193 -11.62 -5.26 1.43
C LYS A 193 -10.38 -5.94 1.99
N SER A 194 -10.42 -7.28 2.03
CA SER A 194 -9.26 -8.09 2.39
C SER A 194 -8.09 -7.72 1.48
N GLU A 195 -6.86 -8.00 1.94
CA GLU A 195 -5.71 -8.03 1.03
C GLU A 195 -6.12 -8.65 -0.31
N SER A 196 -5.76 -7.99 -1.42
CA SER A 196 -6.00 -8.55 -2.73
C SER A 196 -5.40 -9.94 -2.76
N MET A 197 -6.24 -10.97 -2.90
CA MET A 197 -5.79 -12.37 -2.93
C MET A 197 -4.71 -12.57 -4.00
N ILE A 198 -4.77 -11.76 -5.06
CA ILE A 198 -3.79 -11.70 -6.14
C ILE A 198 -2.42 -11.29 -5.61
N ALA A 199 -2.34 -10.24 -4.78
CA ALA A 199 -1.08 -9.76 -4.23
C ALA A 199 -0.42 -10.80 -3.31
N LEU A 200 -1.19 -11.35 -2.36
CA LEU A 200 -0.71 -12.38 -1.45
C LEU A 200 -0.21 -13.61 -2.21
N ASN A 201 -1.02 -14.13 -3.13
CA ASN A 201 -0.63 -15.28 -3.95
C ASN A 201 0.63 -15.00 -4.77
N ALA A 202 0.71 -13.84 -5.43
CA ALA A 202 1.89 -13.46 -6.21
C ALA A 202 3.16 -13.40 -5.34
N GLY A 203 3.06 -12.86 -4.13
CA GLY A 203 4.18 -12.81 -3.18
C GLY A 203 4.64 -14.20 -2.75
N ILE A 204 3.70 -15.07 -2.36
CA ILE A 204 4.00 -16.44 -1.93
C ILE A 204 4.58 -17.27 -3.10
N PHE A 205 4.04 -17.11 -4.32
CA PHE A 205 4.58 -17.77 -5.51
C PHE A 205 5.99 -17.27 -5.85
N ALA A 206 6.24 -15.96 -5.80
CA ALA A 206 7.59 -15.41 -6.01
C ALA A 206 8.58 -15.97 -4.98
N SER A 207 8.18 -16.03 -3.71
CA SER A 207 8.97 -16.63 -2.65
C SER A 207 9.25 -18.11 -2.87
N ALA A 208 8.27 -18.88 -3.32
CA ALA A 208 8.45 -20.31 -3.63
C ALA A 208 9.43 -20.52 -4.79
N LEU A 209 9.34 -19.70 -5.84
CA LEU A 209 10.27 -19.72 -6.96
C LEU A 209 11.71 -19.39 -6.53
N LEU A 210 11.91 -18.37 -5.69
CA LEU A 210 13.23 -18.07 -5.12
C LEU A 210 13.74 -19.21 -4.22
N ALA A 211 12.89 -19.71 -3.33
CA ALA A 211 13.25 -20.78 -2.39
C ALA A 211 13.73 -22.04 -3.12
N SER A 212 13.14 -22.37 -4.27
CA SER A 212 13.55 -23.52 -5.09
C SER A 212 15.03 -23.50 -5.53
N ARG A 213 15.70 -22.34 -5.49
CA ARG A 213 17.13 -22.21 -5.85
C ARG A 213 18.09 -22.50 -4.68
N LEU A 214 17.57 -22.67 -3.47
CA LEU A 214 18.40 -22.92 -2.29
C LEU A 214 18.85 -24.39 -2.21
N LYS A 215 20.08 -24.60 -1.72
CA LYS A 215 20.71 -25.93 -1.70
C LYS A 215 20.28 -26.81 -0.52
N SER A 216 19.89 -26.22 0.61
CA SER A 216 19.46 -26.97 1.80
C SER A 216 17.94 -26.88 2.03
N ASN A 217 17.33 -27.98 2.44
CA ASN A 217 15.89 -28.03 2.75
C ASN A 217 15.55 -27.11 3.94
N ASP A 218 16.48 -26.94 4.89
CA ASP A 218 16.27 -26.07 6.05
C ASP A 218 16.21 -24.59 5.65
N GLN A 219 17.00 -24.20 4.64
CA GLN A 219 16.99 -22.85 4.10
C GLN A 219 15.72 -22.58 3.31
N VAL A 220 15.23 -23.57 2.55
CA VAL A 220 13.94 -23.51 1.85
C VAL A 220 12.81 -23.34 2.86
N PHE A 221 12.78 -24.18 3.90
CA PHE A 221 11.81 -24.09 4.97
C PHE A 221 11.84 -22.70 5.65
N GLY A 222 13.05 -22.24 6.03
CA GLY A 222 13.26 -20.95 6.67
C GLY A 222 12.80 -19.78 5.81
N LEU A 223 13.16 -19.76 4.52
CA LEU A 223 12.77 -18.68 3.61
C LEU A 223 11.26 -18.66 3.33
N VAL A 224 10.64 -19.82 3.13
CA VAL A 224 9.19 -19.91 2.89
C VAL A 224 8.40 -19.56 4.16
N SER A 225 8.90 -19.94 5.33
CA SER A 225 8.37 -19.49 6.63
C SER A 225 8.48 -17.97 6.78
N SER A 226 9.64 -17.38 6.43
CA SER A 226 9.80 -15.92 6.38
C SER A 226 8.83 -15.25 5.39
N ALA A 227 8.59 -15.85 4.23
CA ALA A 227 7.63 -15.31 3.26
C ALA A 227 6.22 -15.20 3.85
N VAL A 228 5.79 -16.19 4.63
CA VAL A 228 4.47 -16.18 5.28
C VAL A 228 4.42 -15.12 6.37
N LEU A 229 5.49 -14.96 7.15
CA LEU A 229 5.58 -13.89 8.15
C LEU A 229 5.52 -12.50 7.49
N LEU A 230 6.33 -12.29 6.45
CA LEU A 230 6.49 -11.00 5.80
C LEU A 230 5.28 -10.61 4.93
N PHE A 231 4.71 -11.54 4.15
CA PHE A 231 3.65 -11.23 3.20
C PHE A 231 2.23 -11.52 3.71
N ALA A 232 2.04 -12.38 4.72
CA ALA A 232 0.70 -12.67 5.25
C ALA A 232 0.49 -12.14 6.68
N LEU A 233 1.49 -12.26 7.57
CA LEU A 233 1.32 -11.87 8.97
C LEU A 233 1.51 -10.37 9.20
N ILE A 234 2.62 -9.78 8.72
CA ILE A 234 2.93 -8.36 8.94
C ILE A 234 1.84 -7.42 8.38
N PRO A 235 1.38 -7.55 7.13
CA PRO A 235 0.34 -6.69 6.57
C PRO A 235 -0.95 -6.73 7.39
N ARG A 236 -1.32 -7.92 7.88
CA ARG A 236 -2.47 -8.11 8.75
C ARG A 236 -2.31 -7.40 10.10
N LEU A 237 -1.13 -7.50 10.72
CA LEU A 237 -0.84 -6.82 11.99
C LEU A 237 -0.86 -5.30 11.82
N LEU A 238 -0.24 -4.76 10.78
CA LEU A 238 -0.24 -3.33 10.49
C LEU A 238 -1.66 -2.80 10.25
N ARG A 239 -2.51 -3.59 9.59
CA ARG A 239 -3.93 -3.27 9.41
C ARG A 239 -4.68 -3.21 10.73
N MET A 240 -4.45 -4.16 11.64
CA MET A 240 -5.08 -4.15 12.97
C MET A 240 -4.67 -2.92 13.78
N VAL A 241 -3.37 -2.60 13.81
CA VAL A 241 -2.88 -1.38 14.47
C VAL A 241 -3.54 -0.13 13.89
N ARG A 242 -3.72 -0.08 12.56
CA ARG A 242 -4.43 1.04 11.90
C ARG A 242 -5.88 1.12 12.37
N VAL A 243 -6.61 0.00 12.37
CA VAL A 243 -8.02 0.00 12.82
C VAL A 243 -8.13 0.48 14.27
N CYS A 244 -7.23 0.06 15.16
CA CYS A 244 -7.22 0.49 16.56
C CYS A 244 -6.75 1.94 16.79
N TYR A 245 -6.02 2.55 15.86
CA TYR A 245 -5.53 3.93 16.00
C TYR A 245 -6.50 4.97 15.42
N TYR A 246 -7.26 4.59 14.38
CA TYR A 246 -8.20 5.48 13.69
C TYR A 246 -9.64 5.41 14.23
N PHE A 247 -9.93 4.49 15.17
CA PHE A 247 -11.16 4.42 15.96
C PHE A 247 -10.84 4.63 17.44
#